data_AF-A0A928WNN7-F1
#
_entry.id   AF-A0A928WNN7-F1
#
_cell.length_a   1.000
_cell.length_b   1.000
_cell.length_c   1.000
_cell.angle_alpha   90.00
_cell.angle_beta   90.00
_cell.angle_gamma   90.00
#
_symmetry.space_group_name_H-M   'P 1'
#
loop_
_entity.id
_entity.type
_entity.pdbx_description
1 polymer ?
#
loop_
_entity_poly.entity_id
_entity_poly.type
_entity_poly.pdbx_seq_one_letter_code
_entity_poly.pdbx_strand_id
1 'polypeptide(L)'
;MLDFAITQQRPILIYDSNYPSIAKIALHARDRGYDIHILAPGFPESATFNLLDLVKDSTDSVAAHDLATIIYQLSQSNVDSFFTYSSIQLIQAVLMLAKEFTLADLLTASAILECDRLTERLMAAPLNPWLKLAFGQLLSTVGTKTNTEIITTAFAILGNFIATQSASNCFLGAASFPLKIKDKQLVILGFNAESQAILASLMSSIMPTIITYDAVKPLVFTTDELFFAKEIKHLTIPIIKNSPHFNEFNHESWNNFTSDIVQPKTDYSIIQKQSNIRKLEIEQSLPIPQLIG
;
A
#
# COMPACT_ATOMS: atom_id res chain seq x y z
N MET A 1 0.40 19.62 20.82
CA MET A 1 -0.37 19.54 19.56
C MET A 1 -1.62 18.68 19.70
N LEU A 2 -1.49 17.37 20.00
CA LEU A 2 -2.65 16.45 20.09
C LEU A 2 -3.67 16.87 21.16
N ASP A 3 -3.25 17.30 22.35
CA ASP A 3 -4.17 17.75 23.40
C ASP A 3 -5.02 18.96 22.99
N PHE A 4 -4.44 19.87 22.20
CA PHE A 4 -5.17 20.99 21.62
C PHE A 4 -6.20 20.53 20.58
N ALA A 5 -5.82 19.60 19.70
CA ALA A 5 -6.73 19.00 18.72
C ALA A 5 -7.92 18.29 19.39
N ILE A 6 -7.65 17.55 20.47
CA ILE A 6 -8.66 16.86 21.27
C ILE A 6 -9.62 17.86 21.93
N THR A 7 -9.09 18.95 22.49
CA THR A 7 -9.90 20.02 23.10
C THR A 7 -10.81 20.70 22.07
N GLN A 8 -10.33 20.88 20.84
CA GLN A 8 -11.10 21.44 19.73
C GLN A 8 -12.08 20.44 19.09
N GLN A 9 -12.12 19.20 19.58
CA GLN A 9 -12.95 18.10 19.07
C GLN A 9 -12.70 17.83 17.57
N ARG A 10 -11.46 18.03 17.11
CA ARG A 10 -11.06 17.76 15.72
C ARG A 10 -10.86 16.25 15.51
N PRO A 11 -11.15 15.70 14.32
CA PRO A 11 -10.72 14.36 13.97
C PRO A 11 -9.20 14.26 13.96
N ILE A 12 -8.67 13.11 14.41
CA ILE A 12 -7.23 12.87 14.55
C ILE A 12 -6.88 11.54 13.89
N LEU A 13 -5.86 11.55 13.04
CA LEU A 13 -5.23 10.37 12.48
C LEU A 13 -3.77 10.31 12.95
N ILE A 14 -3.43 9.24 13.67
CA ILE A 14 -2.08 8.95 14.15
C ILE A 14 -1.52 7.80 13.33
N TYR A 15 -0.35 8.00 12.74
CA TYR A 15 0.41 6.95 12.06
C TYR A 15 1.76 6.80 12.76
N ASP A 16 1.97 5.75 13.55
CA ASP A 16 3.14 5.67 14.43
C ASP A 16 3.72 4.25 14.51
N SER A 17 5.04 4.18 14.42
CA SER A 17 5.82 2.94 14.49
C SER A 17 6.08 2.44 15.91
N ASN A 18 5.92 3.31 16.90
CA ASN A 18 6.15 3.03 18.32
C ASN A 18 4.91 2.49 19.03
N TYR A 19 3.96 1.89 18.32
CA TYR A 19 2.84 1.19 18.97
C TYR A 19 3.38 0.01 19.81
N PRO A 20 2.96 -0.19 21.07
CA PRO A 20 1.78 0.37 21.75
C PRO A 20 2.03 1.61 22.62
N SER A 21 3.21 2.23 22.59
CA SER A 21 3.55 3.36 23.47
C SER A 21 2.58 4.55 23.34
N ILE A 22 1.99 4.72 22.15
CA ILE A 22 1.02 5.78 21.85
C ILE A 22 -0.42 5.48 22.30
N ALA A 23 -0.72 4.26 22.76
CA ALA A 23 -2.05 3.85 23.21
C ALA A 23 -2.58 4.67 24.41
N LYS A 24 -1.68 5.31 25.18
CA LYS A 24 -2.08 6.25 26.25
C LYS A 24 -2.86 7.46 25.72
N ILE A 25 -2.57 7.89 24.49
CA ILE A 25 -3.29 9.00 23.84
C ILE A 25 -4.73 8.59 23.52
N ALA A 26 -4.95 7.32 23.13
CA ALA A 26 -6.29 6.79 22.96
C ALA A 26 -7.09 6.91 24.27
N LEU A 27 -6.56 6.45 25.40
CA LEU A 27 -7.26 6.58 26.69
C LEU A 27 -7.65 8.03 27.02
N HIS A 28 -6.71 8.97 26.87
CA HIS A 28 -6.95 10.40 27.13
C HIS A 28 -8.00 11.03 26.20
N ALA A 29 -8.04 10.62 24.94
CA ALA A 29 -9.06 11.05 23.99
C ALA A 29 -10.44 10.46 24.34
N ARG A 30 -10.49 9.19 24.76
CA ARG A 30 -11.71 8.49 25.18
C ARG A 30 -12.39 9.21 26.33
N ASP A 31 -11.61 9.65 27.32
CA ASP A 31 -12.10 10.36 28.49
C ASP A 31 -12.74 11.72 28.13
N ARG A 32 -12.39 12.28 26.96
CA ARG A 32 -13.03 13.47 26.36
C ARG A 32 -14.15 13.12 25.38
N GLY A 33 -14.56 11.86 25.37
CA GLY A 33 -15.67 11.32 24.59
C GLY A 33 -15.37 11.16 23.11
N TYR A 34 -14.11 10.95 22.72
CA TYR A 34 -13.76 10.52 21.38
C TYR A 34 -14.14 9.08 21.14
N ASP A 35 -14.55 8.79 19.91
CA ASP A 35 -14.67 7.44 19.38
C ASP A 35 -13.33 7.00 18.78
N ILE A 36 -12.84 5.82 19.18
CA ILE A 36 -11.44 5.41 18.96
C ILE A 36 -11.40 4.16 18.11
N HIS A 37 -10.61 4.23 17.06
CA HIS A 37 -10.38 3.15 16.12
C HIS A 37 -8.89 2.88 16.03
N ILE A 38 -8.46 1.67 16.37
CA ILE A 38 -7.06 1.26 16.33
C ILE A 38 -6.93 0.20 15.26
N LEU A 39 -6.05 0.39 14.29
CA LEU A 39 -5.62 -0.66 13.36
C LEU A 39 -4.14 -0.92 13.66
N ALA A 40 -3.89 -1.97 14.43
CA ALA A 40 -2.57 -2.36 14.91
C ALA A 40 -2.41 -3.88 14.78
N PRO A 41 -2.11 -4.40 13.58
CA PRO A 41 -2.12 -5.84 13.37
C PRO A 41 -1.15 -6.59 14.29
N GLY A 42 -1.64 -7.67 14.90
CA GLY A 42 -0.91 -8.43 15.92
C GLY A 42 -1.24 -8.04 17.37
N PHE A 43 -2.05 -6.98 17.58
CA PHE A 43 -2.53 -6.58 18.90
C PHE A 43 -4.03 -6.91 19.07
N PRO A 44 -4.48 -7.32 20.28
CA PRO A 44 -5.86 -7.75 20.52
C PRO A 44 -6.88 -6.63 20.36
N GLU A 45 -6.49 -5.37 20.58
CA GLU A 45 -7.33 -4.19 20.41
C GLU A 45 -7.45 -3.72 18.96
N SER A 46 -6.74 -4.36 18.02
CA SER A 46 -6.81 -3.98 16.62
C SER A 46 -8.19 -4.30 16.03
N ALA A 47 -8.77 -3.28 15.42
CA ALA A 47 -9.92 -3.41 14.55
C ALA A 47 -9.59 -4.28 13.34
N THR A 48 -10.65 -4.72 12.70
CA THR A 48 -10.61 -5.47 11.44
C THR A 48 -10.92 -4.52 10.28
N PHE A 49 -10.15 -4.63 9.21
CA PHE A 49 -10.26 -3.85 8.00
C PHE A 49 -10.22 -4.81 6.80
N ASN A 50 -11.38 -5.09 6.22
CA ASN A 50 -11.43 -5.91 5.01
C ASN A 50 -10.78 -5.15 3.85
N LEU A 51 -9.66 -5.67 3.32
CA LEU A 51 -8.97 -5.03 2.20
C LEU A 51 -9.86 -4.94 0.95
N LEU A 52 -10.82 -5.84 0.80
CA LEU A 52 -11.78 -5.80 -0.31
C LEU A 52 -12.75 -4.62 -0.21
N ASP A 53 -12.88 -3.98 0.96
CA ASP A 53 -13.73 -2.78 1.12
C ASP A 53 -13.13 -1.54 0.45
N LEU A 54 -11.86 -1.59 0.05
CA LEU A 54 -11.23 -0.57 -0.80
C LEU A 54 -11.84 -0.54 -2.21
N VAL A 55 -12.34 -1.70 -2.67
CA VAL A 55 -13.02 -1.81 -3.97
C VAL A 55 -14.50 -1.55 -3.73
N LYS A 56 -15.03 -0.47 -4.32
CA LYS A 56 -16.40 -0.04 -4.07
C LYS A 56 -17.42 -1.06 -4.56
N ASP A 57 -17.28 -1.49 -5.80
CA ASP A 57 -18.18 -2.40 -6.48
C ASP A 57 -17.45 -3.15 -7.61
N SER A 58 -18.15 -4.06 -8.28
CA SER A 58 -17.59 -4.87 -9.38
C SER A 58 -17.29 -4.09 -10.66
N THR A 59 -17.54 -2.78 -10.70
CA THR A 59 -17.18 -1.88 -11.81
C THR A 59 -15.95 -1.03 -11.50
N ASP A 60 -15.51 -1.01 -10.25
CA ASP A 60 -14.34 -0.26 -9.77
C ASP A 60 -13.03 -0.96 -10.14
N SER A 61 -12.72 -0.93 -11.43
CA SER A 61 -11.53 -1.58 -11.97
C SER A 61 -10.23 -0.94 -11.50
N VAL A 62 -10.25 0.36 -11.18
CA VAL A 62 -9.06 1.12 -10.79
C VAL A 62 -8.63 0.72 -9.38
N ALA A 63 -9.54 0.80 -8.40
CA ALA A 63 -9.21 0.40 -7.03
C ALA A 63 -8.84 -1.08 -6.94
N ALA A 64 -9.53 -1.94 -7.71
CA ALA A 64 -9.19 -3.36 -7.78
C ALA A 64 -7.80 -3.62 -8.39
N HIS A 65 -7.38 -2.82 -9.37
CA HIS A 65 -6.05 -2.94 -9.98
C HIS A 65 -4.94 -2.49 -9.03
N ASP A 66 -5.13 -1.35 -8.36
CA ASP A 66 -4.20 -0.85 -7.36
C ASP A 66 -4.03 -1.87 -6.23
N LEU A 67 -5.15 -2.43 -5.74
CA LEU A 67 -5.13 -3.48 -4.72
C LEU A 67 -4.40 -4.74 -5.19
N ALA A 68 -4.66 -5.21 -6.41
CA ALA A 68 -3.98 -6.38 -6.97
C ALA A 68 -2.46 -6.16 -7.09
N THR A 69 -2.04 -4.94 -7.44
CA THR A 69 -0.63 -4.57 -7.53
C THR A 69 0.04 -4.56 -6.16
N ILE A 70 -0.63 -4.01 -5.15
CA ILE A 70 -0.17 -4.02 -3.75
C ILE A 70 -0.02 -5.47 -3.26
N ILE A 71 -1.02 -6.31 -3.49
CA ILE A 71 -0.99 -7.74 -3.15
C ILE A 71 0.23 -8.41 -3.80
N TYR A 72 0.46 -8.17 -5.08
CA TYR A 72 1.62 -8.72 -5.80
C TYR A 72 2.94 -8.28 -5.17
N GLN A 73 3.14 -6.99 -4.93
CA GLN A 73 4.37 -6.45 -4.33
C GLN A 73 4.65 -7.03 -2.94
N LEU A 74 3.60 -7.26 -2.15
CA LEU A 74 3.70 -7.76 -0.77
C LEU A 74 3.73 -9.28 -0.67
N SER A 75 3.37 -10.01 -1.73
CA SER A 75 3.36 -11.48 -1.75
C SER A 75 4.75 -12.11 -1.66
N GLN A 76 5.84 -11.33 -1.79
CA GLN A 76 7.25 -11.78 -1.77
C GLN A 76 7.54 -12.97 -2.69
N SER A 77 6.68 -13.19 -3.68
CA SER A 77 6.71 -14.39 -4.49
C SER A 77 7.73 -14.18 -5.61
N ASN A 78 8.82 -14.94 -5.60
CA ASN A 78 9.77 -15.06 -6.73
C ASN A 78 9.11 -15.79 -7.89
N VAL A 79 7.97 -15.29 -8.37
CA VAL A 79 7.23 -15.92 -9.45
C VAL A 79 7.76 -15.39 -10.76
N ASP A 80 8.02 -16.30 -11.69
CA ASP A 80 8.55 -16.02 -13.01
C ASP A 80 7.80 -14.86 -13.68
N SER A 81 8.56 -13.84 -14.08
CA SER A 81 8.04 -12.55 -14.54
C SER A 81 7.20 -12.61 -15.83
N PHE A 82 7.13 -13.77 -16.48
CA PHE A 82 6.52 -13.93 -17.81
C PHE A 82 4.99 -13.79 -17.78
N PHE A 83 4.32 -14.25 -16.72
CA PHE A 83 2.85 -14.17 -16.58
C PHE A 83 2.38 -13.20 -15.49
N THR A 84 3.29 -12.44 -14.90
CA THR A 84 2.99 -11.50 -13.81
C THR A 84 1.87 -10.53 -14.18
N TYR A 85 1.96 -9.88 -15.33
CA TYR A 85 0.95 -8.88 -15.75
C TYR A 85 -0.44 -9.51 -15.87
N SER A 86 -0.54 -10.64 -16.57
CA SER A 86 -1.79 -11.38 -16.75
C SER A 86 -2.38 -11.88 -15.43
N SER A 87 -1.51 -12.23 -14.48
CA SER A 87 -1.90 -12.74 -13.17
C SER A 87 -2.39 -11.61 -12.27
N ILE A 88 -1.75 -10.43 -12.31
CA ILE A 88 -2.25 -9.22 -11.63
C ILE A 88 -3.62 -8.83 -12.18
N GLN A 89 -3.81 -8.86 -13.51
CA GLN A 89 -5.11 -8.60 -14.12
C GLN A 89 -6.16 -9.65 -13.71
N LEU A 90 -5.78 -10.92 -13.59
CA LEU A 90 -6.67 -11.96 -13.08
C LEU A 90 -7.06 -11.70 -11.62
N ILE A 91 -6.12 -11.35 -10.75
CA ILE A 91 -6.40 -11.00 -9.34
C ILE A 91 -7.36 -9.80 -9.30
N GLN A 92 -7.12 -8.75 -10.09
CA GLN A 92 -8.04 -7.61 -10.22
C GLN A 92 -9.47 -8.08 -10.59
N ALA A 93 -9.61 -8.92 -11.62
CA ALA A 93 -10.91 -9.41 -12.07
C ALA A 93 -11.62 -10.24 -10.98
N VAL A 94 -10.88 -11.05 -10.24
CA VAL A 94 -11.41 -11.84 -9.13
C VAL A 94 -11.82 -10.96 -7.95
N LEU A 95 -11.05 -9.92 -7.61
CA LEU A 95 -11.44 -8.95 -6.56
C LEU A 95 -12.75 -8.24 -6.94
N MET A 96 -12.88 -7.80 -8.19
CA MET A 96 -14.12 -7.21 -8.70
C MET A 96 -15.29 -8.20 -8.62
N LEU A 97 -15.06 -9.47 -8.98
CA LEU A 97 -16.10 -10.51 -8.91
C LEU A 97 -16.48 -10.84 -7.46
N ALA A 98 -15.52 -10.85 -6.55
CA ALA A 98 -15.75 -11.09 -5.13
C ALA A 98 -16.75 -10.08 -4.55
N LYS A 99 -16.74 -8.81 -5.01
CA LYS A 99 -17.71 -7.78 -4.57
C LYS A 99 -19.18 -8.10 -4.88
N GLU A 100 -19.46 -9.02 -5.81
CA GLU A 100 -20.83 -9.47 -6.08
C GLU A 100 -21.38 -10.41 -4.99
N PHE A 101 -20.51 -10.93 -4.11
CA PHE A 101 -20.89 -11.82 -3.02
C PHE A 101 -21.13 -11.05 -1.72
N THR A 102 -22.08 -11.55 -0.91
CA THR A 102 -22.34 -11.00 0.43
C THR A 102 -21.21 -11.37 1.39
N LEU A 103 -20.71 -10.41 2.16
CA LEU A 103 -19.61 -10.59 3.12
C LEU A 103 -18.31 -11.11 2.48
N ALA A 104 -18.03 -10.66 1.26
CA ALA A 104 -16.83 -11.05 0.55
C ALA A 104 -15.56 -10.44 1.15
N ASP A 105 -14.49 -11.22 1.15
CA ASP A 105 -13.14 -10.86 1.60
C ASP A 105 -12.08 -11.46 0.66
N LEU A 106 -10.80 -11.35 1.03
CA LEU A 106 -9.72 -11.95 0.24
C LEU A 106 -9.77 -13.49 0.20
N LEU A 107 -10.34 -14.15 1.21
CA LEU A 107 -10.53 -15.60 1.17
C LEU A 107 -11.59 -15.99 0.13
N THR A 108 -12.63 -15.16 -0.02
CA THR A 108 -13.62 -15.30 -1.08
C THR A 108 -12.96 -15.20 -2.46
N ALA A 109 -12.05 -14.25 -2.64
CA ALA A 109 -11.25 -14.14 -3.86
C ALA A 109 -10.37 -15.39 -4.10
N SER A 110 -9.73 -15.93 -3.06
CA SER A 110 -8.96 -17.18 -3.17
C SER A 110 -9.84 -18.36 -3.59
N ALA A 111 -11.01 -18.50 -2.97
CA ALA A 111 -11.96 -19.57 -3.28
C ALA A 111 -12.48 -19.50 -4.74
N ILE A 112 -12.60 -18.29 -5.31
CA ILE A 112 -12.92 -18.12 -6.73
C ILE A 112 -11.78 -18.64 -7.61
N LEU A 113 -10.52 -18.37 -7.28
CA LEU A 113 -9.36 -18.86 -8.04
C LEU A 113 -9.19 -20.38 -7.95
N GLU A 114 -9.48 -20.97 -6.79
CA GLU A 114 -9.42 -22.42 -6.55
C GLU A 114 -10.55 -23.20 -7.24
N CYS A 115 -11.55 -22.50 -7.76
CA CYS A 115 -12.71 -23.12 -8.35
C CYS A 115 -12.36 -24.03 -9.55
N ASP A 116 -12.78 -25.29 -9.47
CA ASP A 116 -12.72 -26.21 -10.60
C ASP A 116 -13.42 -25.63 -11.83
N ARG A 117 -12.77 -25.77 -12.99
CA ARG A 117 -13.28 -25.30 -14.29
C ARG A 117 -13.70 -23.83 -14.27
N LEU A 118 -12.96 -22.98 -13.54
CA LEU A 118 -13.21 -21.55 -13.41
C LEU A 118 -13.56 -20.89 -14.74
N THR A 119 -12.75 -21.09 -15.78
CA THR A 119 -12.94 -20.47 -17.10
C THR A 119 -14.27 -20.84 -17.76
N GLU A 120 -14.69 -22.10 -17.69
CA GLU A 120 -15.97 -22.56 -18.24
C GLU A 120 -17.15 -21.93 -17.50
N ARG A 121 -17.05 -21.86 -16.17
CA ARG A 121 -18.07 -21.24 -15.31
C ARG A 121 -18.21 -19.75 -15.58
N LEU A 122 -17.09 -19.04 -15.79
CA LEU A 122 -17.09 -17.61 -16.13
C LEU A 122 -17.76 -17.34 -17.49
N MET A 123 -17.55 -18.21 -18.49
CA MET A 123 -18.20 -18.07 -19.80
C MET A 123 -19.71 -18.32 -19.74
N ALA A 124 -20.15 -19.26 -18.90
CA ALA A 124 -21.57 -19.58 -18.71
C ALA A 124 -22.31 -18.57 -17.82
N ALA A 125 -21.59 -17.86 -16.95
CA ALA A 125 -22.18 -16.91 -16.01
C ALA A 125 -22.65 -15.62 -16.70
N PRO A 126 -23.77 -15.02 -16.25
CA PRO A 126 -24.24 -13.72 -16.73
C PRO A 126 -23.41 -12.59 -16.09
N LEU A 127 -22.13 -12.51 -16.43
CA LEU A 127 -21.23 -11.48 -15.93
C LEU A 127 -21.58 -10.09 -16.49
N ASN A 128 -21.43 -9.07 -15.66
CA ASN A 128 -21.53 -7.69 -16.10
C ASN A 128 -20.42 -7.36 -17.14
N PRO A 129 -20.59 -6.33 -17.99
CA PRO A 129 -19.61 -6.01 -19.04
C PRO A 129 -18.20 -5.71 -18.53
N TRP A 130 -18.10 -5.05 -17.36
CA TRP A 130 -16.81 -4.70 -16.74
C TRP A 130 -16.02 -5.93 -16.30
N LEU A 131 -16.69 -6.90 -15.68
CA LEU A 131 -16.11 -8.19 -15.31
C LEU A 131 -15.69 -8.98 -16.55
N LYS A 132 -16.50 -8.99 -17.62
CA LYS A 132 -16.12 -9.64 -18.89
C LYS A 132 -14.85 -9.05 -19.48
N LEU A 133 -14.70 -7.73 -19.44
CA LEU A 133 -13.48 -7.03 -19.88
C LEU A 133 -12.30 -7.37 -18.98
N ALA A 134 -12.48 -7.35 -17.65
CA ALA A 134 -11.43 -7.67 -16.70
C ALA A 134 -10.89 -9.10 -16.89
N PHE A 135 -11.77 -10.09 -17.09
CA PHE A 135 -11.41 -11.48 -17.40
C PHE A 135 -10.94 -11.70 -18.85
N GLY A 136 -10.93 -10.66 -19.69
CA GLY A 136 -10.72 -10.80 -21.14
C GLY A 136 -9.43 -11.54 -21.52
N GLN A 137 -8.33 -11.32 -20.80
CA GLN A 137 -7.06 -12.01 -21.07
C GLN A 137 -7.09 -13.50 -20.67
N LEU A 138 -7.81 -13.85 -19.60
CA LEU A 138 -8.01 -15.24 -19.22
C LEU A 138 -8.91 -15.95 -20.26
N LEU A 139 -10.01 -15.31 -20.62
CA LEU A 139 -11.00 -15.84 -21.57
C LEU A 139 -10.46 -15.91 -23.00
N SER A 140 -9.42 -15.15 -23.37
CA SER A 140 -8.79 -15.28 -24.69
C SER A 140 -7.81 -16.46 -24.78
N THR A 141 -7.40 -17.03 -23.64
CA THR A 141 -6.41 -18.11 -23.57
C THR A 141 -7.02 -19.47 -23.19
N VAL A 142 -8.35 -19.59 -23.15
CA VAL A 142 -9.05 -20.84 -22.78
C VAL A 142 -8.52 -22.05 -23.56
N GLY A 143 -8.26 -23.16 -22.87
CA GLY A 143 -7.81 -24.41 -23.48
C GLY A 143 -6.32 -24.47 -23.81
N THR A 144 -5.56 -23.41 -23.53
CA THR A 144 -4.09 -23.38 -23.68
C THR A 144 -3.39 -23.65 -22.35
N LYS A 145 -2.11 -24.08 -22.41
CA LYS A 145 -1.26 -24.21 -21.20
C LYS A 145 -1.11 -22.89 -20.44
N THR A 146 -1.09 -21.79 -21.19
CA THR A 146 -1.00 -20.42 -20.66
C THR A 146 -2.16 -20.08 -19.72
N ASN A 147 -3.38 -20.55 -19.99
CA ASN A 147 -4.52 -20.33 -19.08
C ASN A 147 -4.27 -20.95 -17.70
N THR A 148 -3.79 -22.19 -17.66
CA THR A 148 -3.46 -22.88 -16.40
C THR A 148 -2.29 -22.21 -15.69
N GLU A 149 -1.28 -21.75 -16.42
CA GLU A 149 -0.11 -21.05 -15.87
C GLU A 149 -0.49 -19.70 -15.22
N ILE A 150 -1.36 -18.92 -15.88
CA ILE A 150 -1.89 -17.66 -15.33
C ILE A 150 -2.68 -17.91 -14.05
N ILE A 151 -3.59 -18.89 -14.04
CA ILE A 151 -4.38 -19.22 -12.84
C ILE A 151 -3.47 -19.67 -11.70
N THR A 152 -2.51 -20.56 -11.99
CA THR A 152 -1.56 -21.09 -10.99
C THR A 152 -0.71 -19.96 -10.40
N THR A 153 -0.25 -19.04 -11.23
CA THR A 153 0.55 -17.89 -10.79
C THR A 153 -0.27 -16.91 -9.94
N ALA A 154 -1.47 -16.56 -10.38
CA ALA A 154 -2.38 -15.69 -9.63
C ALA A 154 -2.73 -16.29 -8.26
N PHE A 155 -3.00 -17.60 -8.23
CA PHE A 155 -3.25 -18.33 -7.00
C PHE A 155 -2.04 -18.29 -6.06
N ALA A 156 -0.83 -18.51 -6.56
CA ALA A 156 0.39 -18.43 -5.76
C ALA A 156 0.61 -17.03 -5.19
N ILE A 157 0.41 -15.97 -5.97
CA ILE A 157 0.53 -14.57 -5.51
C ILE A 157 -0.46 -14.29 -4.38
N LEU A 158 -1.74 -14.56 -4.60
CA LEU A 158 -2.79 -14.28 -3.62
C LEU A 158 -2.65 -15.16 -2.38
N GLY A 159 -2.37 -16.45 -2.56
CA GLY A 159 -2.17 -17.41 -1.47
C GLY A 159 -0.95 -17.07 -0.61
N ASN A 160 0.17 -16.66 -1.21
CA ASN A 160 1.34 -16.20 -0.46
C ASN A 160 1.04 -14.93 0.31
N PHE A 161 0.35 -13.96 -0.29
CA PHE A 161 -0.07 -12.76 0.41
C PHE A 161 -0.96 -13.08 1.62
N ILE A 162 -1.98 -13.92 1.44
CA ILE A 162 -2.88 -14.34 2.52
C ILE A 162 -2.10 -15.11 3.59
N ALA A 163 -1.18 -16.01 3.23
CA ALA A 163 -0.38 -16.76 4.19
C ALA A 163 0.56 -15.84 4.99
N THR A 164 1.24 -14.90 4.34
CA THR A 164 2.10 -13.91 5.00
C THR A 164 1.30 -12.97 5.91
N GLN A 165 0.09 -12.58 5.50
CA GLN A 165 -0.81 -11.70 6.28
C GLN A 165 -1.75 -12.46 7.23
N SER A 166 -1.77 -13.79 7.22
CA SER A 166 -2.60 -14.56 8.16
C SER A 166 -2.12 -14.43 9.61
N ALA A 167 -0.88 -13.94 9.81
CA ALA A 167 -0.41 -13.50 11.12
C ALA A 167 -1.14 -12.22 11.61
N SER A 168 -1.73 -11.45 10.71
CA SER A 168 -2.49 -10.22 10.93
C SER A 168 -3.97 -10.42 10.55
N ASN A 169 -4.69 -11.24 11.33
CA ASN A 169 -6.16 -11.48 11.25
C ASN A 169 -7.02 -10.20 11.13
N CYS A 170 -6.43 -9.03 11.30
CA CYS A 170 -7.03 -7.72 11.11
C CYS A 170 -7.45 -7.43 9.66
N PHE A 171 -6.95 -8.13 8.63
CA PHE A 171 -7.30 -7.82 7.23
C PHE A 171 -8.40 -8.68 6.59
N LEU A 172 -8.93 -9.64 7.36
CA LEU A 172 -9.91 -10.61 6.90
C LEU A 172 -11.21 -10.48 7.71
N GLY A 173 -12.34 -10.78 7.07
CA GLY A 173 -13.66 -10.78 7.70
C GLY A 173 -14.36 -9.42 7.73
N ALA A 174 -15.43 -9.34 8.53
CA ALA A 174 -16.29 -8.16 8.59
C ALA A 174 -15.56 -6.95 9.18
N ALA A 175 -15.40 -5.88 8.40
CA ALA A 175 -14.68 -4.69 8.84
C ALA A 175 -15.38 -4.00 10.02
N SER A 176 -14.64 -3.83 11.12
CA SER A 176 -15.02 -2.97 12.25
C SER A 176 -14.39 -1.58 12.18
N PHE A 177 -13.42 -1.38 11.30
CA PHE A 177 -12.70 -0.12 11.13
C PHE A 177 -13.43 0.85 10.18
N PRO A 178 -13.54 2.14 10.51
CA PRO A 178 -14.27 3.10 9.69
C PRO A 178 -13.46 3.50 8.44
N LEU A 179 -14.09 3.39 7.27
CA LEU A 179 -13.55 3.88 5.99
C LEU A 179 -13.52 5.41 5.87
N LYS A 180 -14.27 6.11 6.71
CA LYS A 180 -14.36 7.58 6.73
C LYS A 180 -14.22 8.11 8.14
N ILE A 181 -13.36 9.13 8.29
CA ILE A 181 -13.11 9.78 9.58
C ILE A 181 -14.12 10.92 9.76
N LYS A 182 -14.89 10.86 10.84
CA LYS A 182 -15.88 11.85 11.28
C LYS A 182 -15.33 12.72 12.40
N ASP A 183 -16.04 13.80 12.71
CA ASP A 183 -15.69 14.67 13.83
C ASP A 183 -15.64 13.89 15.15
N LYS A 184 -14.72 14.27 16.04
CA LYS A 184 -14.49 13.62 17.34
C LYS A 184 -14.11 12.13 17.26
N GLN A 185 -13.48 11.71 16.16
CA GLN A 185 -12.88 10.39 16.02
C GLN A 185 -11.34 10.45 16.10
N LEU A 186 -10.76 9.45 16.75
CA LEU A 186 -9.32 9.22 16.80
C LEU A 186 -9.03 7.88 16.14
N VAL A 187 -8.26 7.92 15.06
CA VAL A 187 -7.77 6.75 14.34
C VAL A 187 -6.29 6.58 14.60
N ILE A 188 -5.88 5.39 15.05
CA ILE A 188 -4.47 5.04 15.25
C ILE A 188 -4.11 3.91 14.30
N LEU A 189 -3.17 4.17 13.40
CA LEU A 189 -2.51 3.19 12.54
C LEU A 189 -1.16 2.86 13.19
N GLY A 190 -1.09 1.71 13.84
CA GLY A 190 0.08 1.24 14.57
C GLY A 190 0.65 -0.04 13.96
N PHE A 191 1.94 -0.30 14.16
CA PHE A 191 2.58 -1.54 13.72
C PHE A 191 3.65 -2.00 14.71
N ASN A 192 3.88 -3.32 14.74
CA ASN A 192 4.97 -3.94 15.50
C ASN A 192 6.25 -3.94 14.65
N ALA A 193 7.42 -3.83 15.28
CA ALA A 193 8.73 -3.77 14.64
C ALA A 193 9.02 -4.97 13.70
N GLU A 194 8.48 -6.15 14.02
CA GLU A 194 8.70 -7.39 13.23
C GLU A 194 7.89 -7.42 11.93
N SER A 195 6.67 -6.88 11.93
CA SER A 195 5.79 -6.81 10.76
C SER A 195 5.82 -5.44 10.08
N GLN A 196 6.67 -4.53 10.60
CA GLN A 196 6.76 -3.13 10.22
C GLN A 196 6.95 -2.97 8.71
N ALA A 197 7.91 -3.64 8.07
CA ALA A 197 8.20 -3.38 6.66
C ALA A 197 7.06 -3.77 5.69
N ILE A 198 6.34 -4.86 5.95
CA ILE A 198 5.28 -5.34 5.05
C ILE A 198 3.96 -4.59 5.33
N LEU A 199 3.64 -4.40 6.62
CA LEU A 199 2.44 -3.66 7.03
C LEU A 199 2.57 -2.17 6.72
N ALA A 200 3.78 -1.60 6.80
CA ALA A 200 4.09 -0.23 6.44
C ALA A 200 3.60 0.09 5.02
N SER A 201 4.08 -0.69 4.04
CA SER A 201 3.76 -0.49 2.64
C SER A 201 2.27 -0.70 2.34
N LEU A 202 1.64 -1.70 2.98
CA LEU A 202 0.18 -1.89 2.89
C LEU A 202 -0.57 -0.69 3.46
N MET A 203 -0.27 -0.28 4.70
CA MET A 203 -0.91 0.85 5.39
C MET A 203 -0.72 2.15 4.63
N SER A 204 0.47 2.38 4.10
CA SER A 204 0.78 3.56 3.31
C SER A 204 0.00 3.60 1.99
N SER A 205 -0.25 2.43 1.39
CA SER A 205 -1.04 2.32 0.16
C SER A 205 -2.55 2.48 0.40
N ILE A 206 -3.07 2.04 1.55
CA ILE A 206 -4.51 2.21 1.89
C ILE A 206 -4.81 3.56 2.55
N MET A 207 -3.78 4.23 3.08
CA MET A 207 -3.90 5.51 3.77
C MET A 207 -4.61 6.59 2.94
N PRO A 208 -4.32 6.79 1.64
CA PRO A 208 -5.07 7.73 0.80
C PRO A 208 -6.58 7.41 0.76
N THR A 209 -6.95 6.13 0.79
CA THR A 209 -8.35 5.68 0.80
C THR A 209 -9.00 5.86 2.18
N ILE A 210 -8.26 5.64 3.27
CA ILE A 210 -8.72 5.90 4.66
C ILE A 210 -8.85 7.41 4.93
N ILE A 211 -8.01 8.25 4.31
CA ILE A 211 -8.10 9.72 4.40
C ILE A 211 -9.26 10.26 3.55
N THR A 212 -10.27 9.44 3.25
CA THR A 212 -11.56 9.95 2.79
C THR A 212 -12.26 10.62 3.98
N TYR A 213 -11.96 11.90 4.14
CA TYR A 213 -12.39 12.74 5.24
C TYR A 213 -13.80 13.29 4.99
N ASP A 214 -14.71 13.08 5.94
CA ASP A 214 -16.12 13.47 5.87
C ASP A 214 -16.51 14.15 7.20
N ALA A 215 -15.80 15.23 7.51
CA ALA A 215 -15.94 15.97 8.76
C ALA A 215 -15.98 17.48 8.53
N VAL A 216 -16.55 18.22 9.48
CA VAL A 216 -16.66 19.68 9.40
C VAL A 216 -15.35 20.34 9.83
N LYS A 217 -14.58 19.71 10.73
CA LYS A 217 -13.38 20.30 11.35
C LYS A 217 -12.07 19.68 10.85
N PRO A 218 -11.05 20.49 10.51
CA PRO A 218 -9.84 20.01 9.84
C PRO A 218 -9.18 18.82 10.56
N LEU A 219 -8.81 17.81 9.75
CA LEU A 219 -8.11 16.61 10.21
C LEU A 219 -6.73 16.97 10.75
N VAL A 220 -6.42 16.49 11.94
CA VAL A 220 -5.07 16.55 12.51
C VAL A 220 -4.38 15.23 12.22
N PHE A 221 -3.40 15.28 11.32
CA PHE A 221 -2.57 14.14 10.98
C PHE A 221 -1.22 14.24 11.70
N THR A 222 -0.82 13.19 12.41
CA THR A 222 0.50 13.07 13.05
C THR A 222 1.17 11.79 12.59
N THR A 223 2.47 11.89 12.29
CA THR A 223 3.29 10.77 11.84
C THR A 223 4.64 10.80 12.54
N ASP A 224 5.25 9.63 12.70
CA ASP A 224 6.66 9.53 13.05
C ASP A 224 7.54 9.96 11.84
N GLU A 225 8.46 10.90 12.06
CA GLU A 225 9.30 11.54 11.03
C GLU A 225 10.26 10.55 10.34
N LEU A 226 10.78 9.58 11.10
CA LEU A 226 11.69 8.54 10.59
C LEU A 226 10.99 7.61 9.61
N PHE A 227 9.70 7.38 9.81
CA PHE A 227 8.90 6.54 8.95
C PHE A 227 8.46 7.29 7.68
N PHE A 228 8.04 8.56 7.83
CA PHE A 228 7.67 9.43 6.71
C PHE A 228 8.79 9.56 5.67
N ALA A 229 10.04 9.69 6.12
CA ALA A 229 11.20 9.82 5.25
C ALA A 229 11.62 8.53 4.50
N LYS A 230 11.21 7.35 4.97
CA LYS A 230 11.66 6.04 4.45
C LYS A 230 10.66 5.43 3.47
N GLU A 231 9.36 5.55 3.72
CA GLU A 231 8.31 4.88 2.94
C GLU A 231 7.48 5.82 2.06
N ILE A 232 7.30 7.09 2.46
CA ILE A 232 6.43 8.04 1.75
C ILE A 232 7.16 8.78 0.60
N LYS A 233 8.46 8.56 0.41
CA LYS A 233 9.22 9.10 -0.75
C LYS A 233 8.71 8.61 -2.10
N HIS A 234 8.12 7.42 -2.16
CA HIS A 234 7.60 6.82 -3.39
C HIS A 234 6.09 7.01 -3.57
N LEU A 235 5.37 7.31 -2.49
CA LEU A 235 3.94 7.58 -2.52
C LEU A 235 3.72 9.05 -2.83
N THR A 236 3.52 9.33 -4.12
CA THR A 236 2.83 10.53 -4.53
C THR A 236 1.41 10.39 -3.99
N ILE A 237 1.10 11.00 -2.84
CA ILE A 237 -0.28 11.10 -2.34
C ILE A 237 -0.86 12.43 -2.87
N PRO A 238 -1.46 12.46 -4.08
CA PRO A 238 -2.00 13.68 -4.65
C PRO A 238 -3.13 14.28 -3.79
N ILE A 239 -3.85 13.46 -3.02
CA ILE A 239 -4.94 13.89 -2.14
C ILE A 239 -4.44 14.77 -0.99
N ILE A 240 -3.24 14.48 -0.47
CA ILE A 240 -2.63 15.27 0.61
C ILE A 240 -2.08 16.59 0.06
N LYS A 241 -1.48 16.59 -1.14
CA LYS A 241 -0.98 17.81 -1.79
C LYS A 241 -2.09 18.76 -2.29
N ASN A 242 -3.24 18.22 -2.69
CA ASN A 242 -4.34 18.99 -3.26
C ASN A 242 -5.48 19.28 -2.25
N SER A 243 -5.37 18.80 -1.01
CA SER A 243 -6.31 19.17 0.04
C SER A 243 -6.05 20.63 0.44
N PRO A 244 -7.05 21.54 0.36
CA PRO A 244 -6.91 22.93 0.78
C PRO A 244 -6.57 23.09 2.28
N HIS A 245 -6.57 21.98 3.04
CA HIS A 245 -6.34 21.94 4.48
C HIS A 245 -4.98 21.35 4.89
N PHE A 246 -4.15 20.89 3.95
CA PHE A 246 -2.82 20.34 4.26
C PHE A 246 -1.80 21.41 4.67
N ASN A 247 -1.98 22.64 4.19
CA ASN A 247 -1.01 23.72 4.36
C ASN A 247 -0.95 24.33 5.77
N GLU A 248 -1.84 24.00 6.70
CA GLU A 248 -1.87 24.73 7.98
C GLU A 248 -0.99 24.15 9.09
N PHE A 249 -0.52 22.90 9.02
CA PHE A 249 0.07 22.26 10.21
C PHE A 249 1.37 21.45 10.03
N ASN A 250 1.95 21.37 8.82
CA ASN A 250 3.23 20.65 8.59
C ASN A 250 4.25 21.42 7.73
N HIS A 251 4.05 22.72 7.50
CA HIS A 251 4.91 23.51 6.61
C HIS A 251 6.38 23.58 7.08
N GLU A 252 6.67 23.49 8.39
CA GLU A 252 8.05 23.48 8.90
C GLU A 252 8.79 22.17 8.59
N SER A 253 8.17 21.00 8.79
CA SER A 253 8.79 19.72 8.45
C SER A 253 8.92 19.55 6.93
N TRP A 254 7.97 20.08 6.14
CA TRP A 254 8.04 20.08 4.67
C TRP A 254 9.14 21.02 4.15
N ASN A 255 9.22 22.24 4.68
CA ASN A 255 10.21 23.22 4.24
C ASN A 255 11.63 22.85 4.65
N ASN A 256 11.84 22.30 5.86
CA ASN A 256 13.15 21.81 6.30
C ASN A 256 13.62 20.62 5.45
N PHE A 257 12.70 19.78 4.97
CA PHE A 257 13.03 18.69 4.05
C PHE A 257 13.29 19.19 2.61
N THR A 258 12.60 20.24 2.15
CA THR A 258 12.87 20.84 0.82
C THR A 258 14.06 21.79 0.80
N SER A 259 14.47 22.38 1.92
CA SER A 259 15.69 23.20 2.01
C SER A 259 16.96 22.34 1.97
N ASP A 260 16.87 21.08 2.39
CA ASP A 260 17.92 20.07 2.16
C ASP A 260 17.85 19.47 0.73
N ILE A 261 16.88 19.90 -0.07
CA ILE A 261 16.77 19.68 -1.52
C ILE A 261 16.88 21.04 -2.25
N VAL A 262 17.71 21.96 -1.73
CA VAL A 262 18.41 22.86 -2.65
C VAL A 262 19.44 21.98 -3.34
N GLN A 263 19.35 21.89 -4.67
CA GLN A 263 20.26 21.14 -5.52
C GLN A 263 21.68 21.16 -4.97
N PRO A 264 22.44 20.04 -4.98
CA PRO A 264 23.89 20.21 -4.94
C PRO A 264 24.20 21.17 -6.08
N LYS A 265 24.75 22.36 -5.76
CA LYS A 265 25.43 23.16 -6.75
C LYS A 265 26.59 22.29 -7.22
N THR A 266 26.31 21.47 -8.23
CA THR A 266 27.32 20.68 -8.91
C THR A 266 28.17 21.70 -9.62
N ASP A 267 29.25 22.11 -8.97
CA ASP A 267 30.29 22.90 -9.60
C ASP A 267 30.99 21.98 -10.60
N TYR A 268 30.47 21.93 -11.82
CA TYR A 268 30.96 21.08 -12.92
C TYR A 268 32.43 21.34 -13.28
N SER A 269 33.05 22.39 -12.71
CA SER A 269 34.48 22.67 -12.84
C SER A 269 35.38 21.73 -12.02
N ILE A 270 34.87 21.12 -10.95
CA ILE A 270 35.65 20.23 -10.06
C ILE A 270 35.71 18.80 -10.61
N ILE A 271 34.62 18.34 -11.23
CA ILE A 271 34.52 16.97 -11.79
C ILE A 271 35.44 16.81 -13.01
N GLN A 272 35.59 17.83 -13.86
CA GLN A 272 36.53 17.78 -14.99
C GLN A 272 38.01 17.82 -14.57
N LYS A 273 38.35 18.47 -13.44
CA LYS A 273 39.72 18.46 -12.90
C LYS A 273 40.09 17.09 -12.33
N GLN A 274 39.18 16.43 -11.62
CA GLN A 274 39.46 15.10 -11.03
C GLN A 274 39.52 13.97 -12.07
N SER A 275 38.77 14.05 -13.18
CA SER A 275 38.85 13.07 -14.26
C SER A 275 40.16 13.15 -15.06
N ASN A 276 40.73 14.35 -15.21
CA ASN A 276 42.01 14.54 -15.89
C ASN A 276 43.21 14.12 -15.03
N ILE A 277 43.14 14.28 -13.71
CA ILE A 277 44.19 13.82 -12.77
C ILE A 277 44.24 12.28 -12.73
N ARG A 278 43.07 11.60 -12.69
CA ARG A 278 43.02 10.13 -12.71
C ARG A 278 43.48 9.51 -14.02
N LYS A 279 43.32 10.19 -15.17
CA LYS A 279 43.87 9.70 -16.45
C LYS A 279 45.39 9.79 -16.50
N LEU A 280 45.98 10.84 -15.92
CA LEU A 280 47.44 11.01 -15.86
C LEU A 280 48.12 10.03 -14.88
N GLU A 281 47.45 9.65 -13.80
CA GLU A 281 47.97 8.68 -12.82
C GLU A 281 47.94 7.22 -13.33
N ILE A 282 46.98 6.87 -14.20
CA ILE A 282 46.85 5.51 -14.77
C ILE A 282 47.83 5.28 -15.94
N GLU A 283 48.19 6.33 -16.69
CA GLU A 283 49.18 6.22 -17.78
C GLU A 283 50.64 6.14 -17.30
N GLN A 284 50.92 6.42 -16.02
CA GLN A 284 52.28 6.40 -15.45
C GLN A 284 52.64 5.13 -14.65
N SER A 285 51.72 4.17 -14.49
CA SER A 285 51.90 3.08 -13.51
C SER A 285 51.87 1.65 -14.05
N LEU A 286 52.13 1.40 -15.35
CA LEU A 286 52.26 0.03 -15.86
C LEU A 286 53.64 -0.23 -16.51
N PRO A 287 54.39 -1.24 -16.03
CA PRO A 287 55.69 -1.62 -16.59
C PRO A 287 55.54 -2.49 -17.84
N ILE A 288 56.31 -2.17 -18.88
CA ILE A 288 56.62 -3.04 -20.03
C ILE A 288 57.54 -4.17 -19.53
N PRO A 289 57.25 -5.47 -19.78
CA PRO A 289 57.99 -6.18 -20.84
C PRO A 289 57.29 -7.38 -21.53
N GLN A 290 57.59 -7.51 -22.83
CA GLN A 290 57.86 -8.75 -23.60
C GLN A 290 56.71 -9.73 -23.89
N LEU A 291 56.67 -10.53 -24.95
CA LEU A 291 57.29 -10.66 -26.27
C LEU A 291 56.47 -11.80 -26.92
N ILE A 292 56.14 -11.66 -28.20
CA ILE A 292 56.03 -12.73 -29.23
C ILE A 292 55.03 -13.88 -29.01
N GLY A 293 54.15 -14.03 -30.01
CA GLY A 293 53.33 -15.20 -30.30
C GLY A 293 52.43 -14.91 -31.49
#